data_AF-A0A5C7M124-F1
#
_entry.id   AF-A0A5C7M124-F1
#
_cell.length_a   1.000
_cell.length_b   1.000
_cell.length_c   1.000
_cell.angle_alpha   90.00
_cell.angle_beta   90.00
_cell.angle_gamma   90.00
#
_symmetry.space_group_name_H-M   'P 1'
#
loop_
_entity.id
_entity.type
_entity.pdbx_description
1 polymer ?
#
loop_
_entity_poly.entity_id
_entity_poly.type
_entity_poly.pdbx_seq_one_letter_code
_entity_poly.pdbx_strand_id
1 'polypeptide(L)'
;MAVALLLHGADHMRRGMNVIPPAVMVGGTLQLIFAAVTIAMVFRRNRWAPLAAVGIGYAGAVGFTAAHLLPKWGFFSDSFLGAPPWARVTAFSWVTAILEIAANLIFGTIGLVLLKARTAAPSAI
;
A
#
# COMPACT_ATOMS: atom_id res chain seq x y z
N MET A 1 1.57 -8.61 -1.05
CA MET A 1 1.87 -7.25 -0.57
C MET A 1 3.36 -6.94 -0.68
N ALA A 2 4.27 -7.57 0.08
CA ALA A 2 5.70 -7.21 0.10
C ALA A 2 6.35 -7.04 -1.29
N VAL A 3 6.15 -8.00 -2.19
CA VAL A 3 6.70 -7.93 -3.56
C VAL A 3 6.15 -6.72 -4.33
N ALA A 4 4.85 -6.47 -4.25
CA ALA A 4 4.22 -5.33 -4.93
C ALA A 4 4.79 -3.99 -4.42
N LEU A 5 4.99 -3.90 -3.11
CA LEU A 5 5.49 -2.70 -2.45
C LEU A 5 6.95 -2.42 -2.82
N LEU A 6 7.77 -3.47 -2.90
CA LEU A 6 9.15 -3.36 -3.36
C LEU A 6 9.22 -2.96 -4.84
N LEU A 7 8.36 -3.53 -5.69
CA LEU A 7 8.29 -3.16 -7.11
C LEU A 7 7.85 -1.69 -7.29
N HIS A 8 6.89 -1.23 -6.50
CA HIS A 8 6.46 0.16 -6.51
C HIS A 8 7.57 1.11 -6.02
N GLY A 9 8.24 0.76 -4.92
CA GLY A 9 9.43 1.50 -4.46
C GLY A 9 10.53 1.56 -5.53
N ALA A 10 10.78 0.45 -6.24
CA ALA A 10 11.73 0.40 -7.34
C ALA A 10 11.32 1.29 -8.52
N ASP A 11 10.02 1.41 -8.83
CA ASP A 11 9.54 2.37 -9.83
C ASP A 11 9.83 3.82 -9.42
N HIS A 12 9.64 4.20 -8.14
CA HIS A 12 10.02 5.53 -7.68
C HIS A 12 11.52 5.79 -7.82
N MET A 13 12.36 4.81 -7.48
CA MET A 13 13.81 4.92 -7.70
C MET A 13 14.17 5.09 -9.17
N ARG A 14 13.50 4.33 -10.06
CA ARG A 14 13.66 4.42 -11.51
C ARG A 14 13.23 5.77 -12.07
N ARG A 15 12.10 6.32 -11.58
CA ARG A 15 11.60 7.66 -11.95
C ARG A 15 12.54 8.76 -11.47
N GLY A 16 13.21 8.53 -10.35
CA GLY A 16 14.04 9.51 -9.65
C GLY A 16 13.30 10.04 -8.43
N MET A 17 13.88 9.87 -7.25
CA MET A 17 13.23 10.24 -5.99
C MET A 17 12.91 11.74 -5.90
N ASN A 18 13.65 12.57 -6.64
CA ASN A 18 13.47 14.02 -6.70
C ASN A 18 12.23 14.46 -7.49
N VAL A 19 11.61 13.58 -8.28
CA VAL A 19 10.38 13.91 -9.03
C VAL A 19 9.12 13.55 -8.25
N ILE A 20 9.27 12.90 -7.09
CA ILE A 20 8.16 12.49 -6.22
C ILE A 20 7.95 13.57 -5.15
N PRO A 21 6.70 14.03 -4.90
CA PRO A 21 6.42 14.98 -3.84
C PRO A 21 6.92 14.47 -2.47
N PRO A 22 7.56 15.32 -1.64
CA PRO A 22 8.08 14.90 -0.34
C PRO A 22 7.04 14.26 0.58
N ALA A 23 5.79 14.72 0.54
CA ALA A 23 4.73 14.13 1.35
C ALA A 23 4.34 12.73 0.87
N VAL A 24 4.36 12.45 -0.44
CA VAL A 24 4.17 11.10 -0.98
C VAL A 24 5.31 10.19 -0.56
N MET A 25 6.55 10.70 -0.57
CA MET A 25 7.73 9.98 -0.08
C MET A 25 7.63 9.59 1.39
N VAL A 26 7.22 10.53 2.26
CA VAL A 26 6.98 10.26 3.68
C VAL A 26 5.85 9.25 3.85
N GLY A 27 4.73 9.44 3.15
CA GLY A 27 3.58 8.52 3.19
C GLY A 27 3.96 7.09 2.78
N GLY A 28 4.70 6.95 1.67
CA GLY A 28 5.20 5.66 1.18
C GLY A 28 6.20 5.01 2.15
N THR A 29 7.06 5.80 2.80
CA THR A 29 8.00 5.29 3.81
C THR A 29 7.27 4.78 5.05
N LEU A 30 6.27 5.52 5.53
CA LEU A 30 5.43 5.08 6.64
C LEU A 30 4.65 3.81 6.28
N GLN A 31 4.08 3.74 5.07
CA GLN A 31 3.43 2.54 4.57
C GLN A 31 4.39 1.34 4.53
N LEU A 32 5.64 1.54 4.08
CA LEU A 32 6.66 0.50 4.08
C LEU A 32 6.97 -0.02 5.48
N ILE A 33 7.17 0.88 6.44
CA ILE A 33 7.43 0.53 7.83
C ILE A 33 6.24 -0.26 8.40
N PHE A 34 5.02 0.24 8.24
CA PHE A 34 3.82 -0.42 8.78
C PHE A 34 3.53 -1.76 8.10
N ALA A 35 3.77 -1.88 6.79
CA ALA A 35 3.69 -3.14 6.07
C ALA A 35 4.69 -4.16 6.61
N ALA A 36 5.96 -3.76 6.79
CA ALA A 36 7.01 -4.62 7.34
C ALA A 36 6.69 -5.09 8.77
N VAL A 37 6.23 -4.17 9.63
CA VAL A 37 5.80 -4.49 11.00
C VAL A 37 4.61 -5.46 10.99
N THR A 38 3.63 -5.24 10.11
CA THR A 38 2.46 -6.11 9.99
C THR A 38 2.85 -7.50 9.51
N ILE A 39 3.74 -7.60 8.53
CA ILE A 39 4.28 -8.88 8.05
C ILE A 39 5.06 -9.59 9.17
N ALA A 40 5.88 -8.88 9.94
CA ALA A 40 6.58 -9.45 11.09
C ALA A 40 5.60 -9.97 12.16
N MET A 41 4.49 -9.25 12.39
CA MET A 41 3.41 -9.71 13.26
C MET A 41 2.77 -11.01 12.74
N VAL A 42 2.54 -11.14 11.43
CA VAL A 42 2.04 -12.38 10.81
C VAL A 42 3.00 -13.54 11.08
N PHE A 43 4.29 -13.36 10.82
CA PHE A 43 5.29 -14.41 11.06
C PHE A 43 5.42 -14.80 12.55
N ARG A 44 5.25 -13.84 13.45
CA ARG A 44 5.22 -14.09 14.91
C ARG A 44 3.88 -14.64 15.41
N ARG A 45 2.92 -14.92 14.52
CA ARG A 45 1.55 -15.35 14.86
C ARG A 45 0.88 -14.42 15.88
N ASN A 46 1.18 -13.13 15.80
CA ASN A 46 0.67 -12.14 16.73
C ASN A 46 -0.86 -12.01 16.58
N ARG A 47 -1.58 -11.98 17.71
CA ARG A 47 -3.05 -11.84 17.72
C ARG A 47 -3.56 -10.58 17.01
N TRP A 48 -2.77 -9.51 16.97
CA TRP A 48 -3.12 -8.24 16.32
C TRP A 48 -2.84 -8.20 14.82
N ALA A 49 -2.16 -9.21 14.27
CA ALA A 49 -1.76 -9.22 12.85
C ALA A 49 -2.95 -9.04 11.88
N PRO A 50 -4.11 -9.70 12.07
CA PRO A 50 -5.24 -9.50 11.17
C PRO A 50 -5.84 -8.09 11.23
N LEU A 51 -5.88 -7.48 12.42
CA LEU A 51 -6.37 -6.11 12.59
C LEU A 51 -5.44 -5.10 11.90
N ALA A 52 -4.13 -5.27 12.09
CA ALA A 52 -3.15 -4.45 11.41
C ALA A 52 -3.21 -4.64 9.89
N ALA A 53 -3.41 -5.87 9.40
CA ALA A 53 -3.57 -6.14 7.96
C ALA A 53 -4.77 -5.40 7.37
N VAL A 54 -5.93 -5.38 8.06
CA VAL A 54 -7.11 -4.60 7.65
C VAL A 54 -6.77 -3.12 7.55
N GLY A 55 -6.23 -2.54 8.63
CA GLY A 55 -5.94 -1.11 8.69
C GLY A 55 -4.93 -0.68 7.63
N ILE A 56 -3.76 -1.32 7.59
CA ILE A 56 -2.67 -0.99 6.68
C ILE A 56 -3.01 -1.31 5.24
N GLY A 57 -3.72 -2.43 5.00
CA GLY A 57 -4.17 -2.81 3.67
C GLY A 57 -5.16 -1.81 3.08
N TYR A 58 -6.27 -1.51 3.77
CA TYR A 58 -7.25 -0.58 3.22
C TYR A 58 -6.75 0.87 3.19
N ALA A 59 -6.03 1.34 4.21
CA ALA A 59 -5.42 2.66 4.20
C ALA A 59 -4.41 2.80 3.05
N GLY A 60 -3.58 1.78 2.83
CA GLY A 60 -2.65 1.73 1.71
C GLY A 60 -3.35 1.78 0.36
N ALA A 61 -4.38 0.95 0.15
CA ALA A 61 -5.15 0.92 -1.10
C ALA A 61 -5.78 2.29 -1.42
N VAL A 62 -6.39 2.95 -0.43
CA VAL A 62 -6.93 4.31 -0.58
C VAL A 62 -5.81 5.31 -0.86
N GLY A 63 -4.72 5.27 -0.10
CA GLY A 63 -3.59 6.19 -0.24
C GLY A 63 -2.93 6.12 -1.62
N PHE A 64 -2.62 4.91 -2.11
CA PHE A 64 -2.02 4.72 -3.44
C PHE A 64 -2.98 5.10 -4.57
N THR A 65 -4.27 4.76 -4.43
CA THR A 65 -5.29 5.17 -5.41
C THR A 65 -5.38 6.69 -5.47
N ALA A 66 -5.49 7.34 -4.31
CA ALA A 66 -5.57 8.78 -4.23
C ALA A 66 -4.31 9.44 -4.81
N ALA A 67 -3.12 8.98 -4.40
CA ALA A 67 -1.85 9.55 -4.86
C ALA A 67 -1.70 9.53 -6.38
N HIS A 68 -2.04 8.41 -7.04
CA HIS A 68 -1.66 8.19 -8.45
C HIS A 68 -2.83 8.20 -9.45
N LEU A 69 -4.01 7.76 -9.04
CA LEU A 69 -5.13 7.49 -9.96
C LEU A 69 -6.17 8.60 -9.98
N LEU A 70 -6.08 9.59 -9.09
CA LEU A 70 -6.92 10.79 -9.12
C LEU A 70 -6.24 11.92 -9.91
N PRO A 71 -7.02 12.83 -10.52
CA PRO A 71 -6.48 14.06 -11.09
C PRO A 71 -5.66 14.83 -10.04
N LYS A 72 -4.60 15.54 -10.46
CA LYS A 72 -3.67 16.24 -9.55
C LYS A 72 -4.41 16.98 -8.43
N TRP A 73 -4.07 16.66 -7.16
CA TRP A 73 -4.73 17.24 -5.98
C TRP A 73 -3.77 17.39 -4.79
N GLY A 74 -3.77 18.52 -4.10
CA GLY A 74 -3.06 18.69 -2.82
C GLY A 74 -1.58 18.23 -2.79
N PHE A 75 -1.09 17.97 -1.58
CA PHE A 75 0.32 17.66 -1.31
C PHE A 75 0.66 16.16 -1.40
N PHE A 76 -0.34 15.27 -1.28
CA PHE A 76 -0.19 13.82 -1.42
C PHE A 76 -0.42 13.29 -2.84
N SER A 77 -0.61 14.15 -3.85
CA SER A 77 -0.79 13.68 -5.24
C SER A 77 0.52 13.59 -6.01
N ASP A 78 0.78 12.41 -6.54
CA ASP A 78 1.73 12.08 -7.59
C ASP A 78 0.95 11.46 -8.78
N SER A 79 0.01 12.24 -9.33
CA SER A 79 -0.94 11.81 -10.36
C SER A 79 -0.24 11.29 -11.61
N PHE A 80 -0.66 10.11 -12.08
CA PHE A 80 -0.24 9.56 -13.37
C PHE A 80 -1.09 10.09 -14.52
N LEU A 81 -2.29 10.62 -14.22
CA LEU A 81 -3.16 11.24 -15.21
C LEU A 81 -2.53 12.54 -15.71
N GLY A 82 -2.28 12.64 -17.02
CA GLY A 82 -1.66 13.82 -17.64
C GLY A 82 -0.26 14.11 -17.11
N ALA A 83 0.47 13.11 -16.62
CA ALA A 83 1.79 13.30 -16.04
C ALA A 83 2.76 13.93 -17.07
N PRO A 84 3.47 15.01 -16.71
CA PRO A 84 4.42 15.63 -17.62
C PRO A 84 5.62 14.70 -17.87
N PRO A 85 6.33 14.84 -19.01
CA PRO A 85 7.42 13.93 -19.37
C PRO A 85 8.53 13.80 -18.32
N TRP A 86 8.81 14.87 -17.57
CA TRP A 86 9.84 14.88 -16.52
C TRP A 86 9.46 14.02 -15.30
N ALA A 87 8.19 13.65 -15.11
CA ALA A 87 7.75 12.76 -14.03
C ALA A 87 8.06 11.27 -14.33
N ARG A 88 8.44 10.97 -15.60
CA ARG A 88 8.91 9.66 -16.07
C ARG A 88 7.97 8.48 -15.76
N VAL A 89 6.67 8.75 -15.67
CA VAL A 89 5.62 7.74 -15.53
C VAL A 89 5.60 6.88 -16.80
N THR A 90 5.63 5.56 -16.64
CA THR A 90 5.59 4.60 -17.76
C THR A 90 4.54 3.51 -17.48
N ALA A 91 4.36 2.57 -18.41
CA ALA A 91 3.55 1.38 -18.18
C ALA A 91 4.01 0.61 -16.93
N PHE A 92 5.31 0.59 -16.62
CA PHE A 92 5.83 -0.04 -15.41
C PHE A 92 5.32 0.66 -14.14
N SER A 93 5.23 1.99 -14.13
CA SER A 93 4.63 2.75 -13.02
C SER A 93 3.18 2.37 -12.79
N TRP A 94 2.39 2.30 -13.87
CA TRP A 94 0.98 1.91 -13.80
C TRP A 94 0.80 0.50 -13.25
N VAL A 95 1.56 -0.47 -13.79
CA VAL A 95 1.48 -1.88 -13.37
C VAL A 95 1.84 -2.03 -11.90
N THR A 96 2.94 -1.42 -11.45
CA THR A 96 3.40 -1.54 -10.07
C THR A 96 2.45 -0.84 -9.08
N ALA A 97 1.89 0.32 -9.42
CA ALA A 97 0.89 0.99 -8.59
C ALA A 97 -0.42 0.20 -8.48
N ILE A 98 -0.95 -0.33 -9.59
CA ILE A 98 -2.16 -1.16 -9.60
C ILE A 98 -1.92 -2.46 -8.81
N LEU A 99 -0.76 -3.09 -9.01
CA LEU A 99 -0.40 -4.30 -8.26
C LEU A 99 -0.30 -4.02 -6.77
N GLU A 100 0.26 -2.88 -6.38
CA GLU A 100 0.33 -2.46 -4.98
C GLU A 100 -1.08 -2.23 -4.40
N ILE A 101 -1.96 -1.52 -5.10
CA ILE A 101 -3.35 -1.33 -4.67
C ILE A 101 -4.06 -2.67 -4.50
N ALA A 102 -3.98 -3.57 -5.50
CA ALA A 102 -4.60 -4.89 -5.43
C ALA A 102 -4.03 -5.73 -4.27
N ALA A 103 -2.71 -5.71 -4.07
CA ALA A 103 -2.08 -6.44 -3.00
C ALA A 103 -2.47 -5.94 -1.61
N ASN A 104 -2.66 -4.63 -1.46
CA ASN A 104 -3.17 -4.00 -0.24
C ASN A 104 -4.63 -4.39 0.04
N LEU A 105 -5.50 -4.38 -0.99
CA LEU A 105 -6.89 -4.83 -0.87
C LEU A 105 -6.98 -6.31 -0.47
N ILE A 106 -6.19 -7.18 -1.11
CA ILE A 106 -6.13 -8.61 -0.79
C ILE A 106 -5.66 -8.79 0.67
N PHE A 107 -4.59 -8.10 1.07
CA PHE A 107 -4.04 -8.22 2.42
C PHE A 107 -5.03 -7.77 3.50
N GLY A 108 -5.69 -6.63 3.29
CA GLY A 108 -6.76 -6.15 4.17
C GLY A 108 -7.95 -7.09 4.23
N THR A 109 -8.36 -7.64 3.09
CA THR A 109 -9.49 -8.59 3.01
C THR A 109 -9.18 -9.89 3.74
N ILE A 110 -7.96 -10.45 3.58
CA ILE A 110 -7.54 -11.63 4.35
C ILE A 110 -7.56 -11.34 5.85
N GLY A 111 -7.07 -10.18 6.28
CA GLY A 111 -7.17 -9.74 7.68
C GLY A 111 -8.62 -9.71 8.17
N LEU A 112 -9.53 -9.16 7.37
CA LEU A 112 -10.95 -9.07 7.70
C LEU A 112 -11.61 -10.44 7.82
N VAL A 113 -11.33 -11.35 6.88
CA VAL A 113 -11.83 -12.73 6.90
C VAL A 113 -11.37 -13.45 8.16
N LEU A 114 -10.10 -13.32 8.53
CA LEU A 114 -9.55 -13.94 9.75
C LEU A 114 -10.16 -13.36 11.03
N LEU A 115 -10.44 -12.05 11.08
CA LEU A 115 -11.16 -11.45 12.21
C LEU A 115 -12.58 -12.00 12.33
N LYS A 116 -13.31 -12.09 11.21
CA LYS A 116 -14.68 -12.65 11.19
C LYS A 116 -14.70 -14.11 11.66
N ALA A 117 -13.74 -14.92 11.22
CA ALA A 117 -13.61 -16.31 11.65
C ALA A 117 -13.38 -16.45 13.16
N ARG A 118 -12.62 -15.52 13.78
CA ARG A 118 -12.40 -15.51 15.24
C ARG A 118 -13.65 -15.16 16.02
N THR A 119 -14.49 -14.26 15.50
CA THR A 119 -15.76 -13.89 16.15
C THR A 119 -16.83 -14.97 15.97
N ALA A 120 -16.80 -15.70 14.85
CA ALA A 120 -17.77 -16.77 14.55
C ALA A 120 -17.48 -18.08 15.29
N ALA A 121 -16.24 -18.32 15.74
CA ALA A 121 -15.92 -19.45 16.61
C ALA A 121 -16.41 -19.12 18.04
N PRO A 122 -17.41 -19.84 18.59
CA PRO A 122 -17.75 -19.71 20.00
C PRO A 122 -16.50 -20.01 20.82
N SER A 123 -16.24 -19.21 21.84
CA SER A 123 -15.28 -19.55 22.89
C SER A 123 -15.69 -20.91 23.46
N ALA A 124 -14.94 -21.96 23.11
CA ALA A 124 -15.04 -23.27 23.75
C ALA A 124 -14.46 -23.12 25.16
N ILE A 125 -15.31 -22.65 26.08
CA ILE A 125 -15.14 -22.71 27.53
C ILE A 125 -16.51 -23.04 28.11
#